data_AF-A0A8J3QV41-F1
#
_entry.id   AF-A0A8J3QV41-F1
#
_cell.length_a   1.000
_cell.length_b   1.000
_cell.length_c   1.000
_cell.angle_alpha   90.00
_cell.angle_beta   90.00
_cell.angle_gamma   90.00
#
_symmetry.space_group_name_H-M   'P 1'
#
loop_
_entity.id
_entity.type
_entity.pdbx_description
1 polymer ?
#
loop_
_entity_poly.entity_id
_entity_poly.type
_entity_poly.pdbx_seq_one_letter_code
_entity_poly.pdbx_strand_id
1 'polypeptide(L)'
;MTSPVGYELVTALREFVERIEAVAPVPDGPAVASVSVSIDGGEASLSLSGSVAVSLIMALREYHDPRDNGRCEHCGGRRLDSNLMCADCQRPNGVFGQLIMERAARHAAPDPDTDLVKDLTAAPERPAG
;
A
#
# COMPACT_ATOMS: atom_id res chain seq x y z
N MET A 1 -19.22 19.91 -3.11
CA MET A 1 -19.45 19.06 -4.30
C MET A 1 -18.80 17.74 -3.99
N THR A 2 -19.56 16.65 -3.98
CA THR A 2 -19.04 15.31 -3.65
C THR A 2 -18.11 14.82 -4.77
N SER A 3 -16.91 14.38 -4.43
CA SER A 3 -15.94 13.77 -5.32
C SER A 3 -16.56 12.55 -6.02
N PRO A 4 -16.40 12.39 -7.34
CA PRO A 4 -16.90 11.23 -8.07
C PRO A 4 -16.46 9.90 -7.44
N VAL A 5 -15.21 9.84 -6.98
CA VAL A 5 -14.62 8.67 -6.31
C VAL A 5 -15.30 8.40 -4.97
N GLY A 6 -15.63 9.46 -4.21
CA GLY A 6 -16.31 9.30 -2.92
C GLY A 6 -17.73 8.75 -3.09
N TYR A 7 -18.47 9.24 -4.09
CA TYR A 7 -19.79 8.70 -4.41
C TYR A 7 -19.70 7.23 -4.85
N GLU A 8 -18.76 6.89 -5.73
CA GLU A 8 -18.52 5.52 -6.18
C GLU A 8 -18.18 4.58 -5.03
N LEU A 9 -17.37 5.02 -4.06
CA LEU A 9 -17.03 4.25 -2.86
C LEU A 9 -18.29 3.89 -2.05
N VAL A 10 -19.16 4.86 -1.76
CA VAL A 10 -20.38 4.61 -0.99
C VAL A 10 -21.32 3.69 -1.75
N THR A 11 -21.47 3.88 -3.06
CA THR A 11 -22.29 3.02 -3.91
C THR A 11 -21.77 1.58 -3.91
N ALA A 12 -20.47 1.38 -4.10
CA ALA A 12 -19.85 0.05 -4.07
C ALA A 12 -20.03 -0.65 -2.72
N LEU A 13 -19.91 0.09 -1.60
CA LEU A 13 -20.16 -0.45 -0.27
C LEU A 13 -21.63 -0.87 -0.07
N ARG A 14 -22.59 -0.09 -0.56
CA ARG A 14 -24.02 -0.44 -0.50
C ARG A 14 -24.34 -1.68 -1.31
N GLU A 15 -23.86 -1.73 -2.55
CA GLU A 15 -24.04 -2.89 -3.44
C GLU A 15 -23.39 -4.15 -2.86
N PHE A 16 -22.25 -4.02 -2.17
CA PHE A 16 -21.61 -5.13 -1.48
C PHE A 16 -22.52 -5.69 -0.38
N VAL A 17 -23.10 -4.84 0.46
CA VAL A 17 -24.04 -5.25 1.52
C VAL A 17 -25.24 -5.95 0.91
N GLU A 18 -25.91 -5.31 -0.06
CA GLU A 18 -27.10 -5.84 -0.72
C GLU A 18 -26.85 -7.21 -1.35
N ARG A 19 -25.71 -7.40 -2.01
CA ARG A 19 -25.34 -8.66 -2.65
C ARG A 19 -25.17 -9.80 -1.66
N ILE A 20 -24.53 -9.54 -0.53
CA ILE A 20 -24.30 -10.56 0.50
C ILE A 20 -25.61 -10.89 1.22
N GLU A 21 -26.42 -9.89 1.56
CA GLU A 21 -27.74 -10.09 2.19
C GLU A 21 -28.68 -10.91 1.30
N ALA A 22 -28.67 -10.67 -0.02
CA ALA A 22 -29.51 -11.39 -0.97
C ALA A 22 -29.22 -12.90 -1.06
N VAL A 23 -28.00 -13.34 -0.69
CA VAL A 23 -27.57 -14.74 -0.77
C VAL A 23 -27.30 -15.36 0.60
N ALA A 24 -27.58 -14.64 1.69
CA ALA A 24 -27.35 -15.12 3.04
C ALA A 24 -28.23 -16.38 3.31
N PRO A 25 -27.62 -17.52 3.67
CA PRO A 25 -28.33 -18.80 3.80
C PRO A 25 -29.35 -18.81 4.96
N VAL A 26 -29.21 -17.90 5.91
CA VAL A 26 -30.19 -17.56 6.95
C VAL A 26 -30.25 -16.04 6.97
N PRO A 27 -31.45 -15.40 7.06
CA PRO A 27 -31.51 -13.97 7.31
C PRO A 27 -30.74 -13.71 8.60
N ASP A 28 -29.62 -13.02 8.46
CA ASP A 28 -28.76 -12.71 9.59
C ASP A 28 -29.59 -12.00 10.65
N GLY A 29 -29.23 -12.22 11.91
CA GLY A 29 -29.79 -11.49 13.04
C GLY A 29 -29.50 -9.98 12.95
N PRO A 30 -29.77 -9.22 14.02
CA PRO A 30 -29.56 -7.77 14.01
C PRO A 30 -28.12 -7.41 13.62
N ALA A 31 -27.95 -6.19 13.09
CA ALA A 31 -26.63 -5.67 12.73
C ALA A 31 -25.65 -5.80 13.90
N VAL A 32 -24.47 -6.33 13.60
CA VAL A 32 -23.40 -6.58 14.59
C VAL A 32 -22.38 -5.45 14.64
N ALA A 33 -22.34 -4.62 13.59
CA ALA A 33 -21.44 -3.48 13.48
C ALA A 33 -22.00 -2.41 12.52
N SER A 34 -21.39 -1.23 12.50
CA SER A 34 -21.62 -0.21 11.49
C SER A 34 -20.30 0.30 10.92
N VAL A 35 -20.34 0.73 9.66
CA VAL A 35 -19.24 1.43 8.98
C VAL A 35 -19.73 2.80 8.57
N SER A 36 -19.06 3.84 9.07
CA SER A 36 -19.27 5.23 8.65
C SER A 36 -18.19 5.65 7.66
N VAL A 37 -18.59 6.31 6.59
CA VAL A 37 -17.73 6.86 5.54
C VAL A 37 -17.99 8.36 5.45
N SER A 38 -16.96 9.15 5.71
CA SER A 38 -17.01 10.61 5.62
C SER A 38 -16.39 11.08 4.30
N ILE A 39 -17.16 11.76 3.46
CA ILE A 39 -16.75 12.24 2.13
C ILE A 39 -17.18 13.70 1.98
N ASP A 40 -16.22 14.59 1.74
CA ASP A 40 -16.46 16.02 1.46
C ASP A 40 -17.41 16.71 2.47
N GLY A 41 -17.32 16.33 3.74
CA GLY A 41 -18.15 16.83 4.83
C GLY A 41 -19.53 16.18 4.97
N GLY A 42 -19.90 15.26 4.07
CA GLY A 42 -21.04 14.35 4.24
C GLY A 42 -20.64 13.04 4.92
N GLU A 43 -21.59 12.38 5.57
CA GLU A 43 -21.40 11.07 6.20
C GLU A 43 -22.43 10.07 5.65
N ALA A 44 -21.95 8.89 5.27
CA ALA A 44 -22.79 7.73 4.97
C ALA A 44 -22.51 6.64 5.99
N SER A 45 -23.54 6.04 6.57
CA SER A 45 -23.41 4.91 7.49
C SER A 45 -24.08 3.67 6.90
N LEU A 46 -23.41 2.52 7.04
CA LEU A 46 -23.91 1.21 6.63
C LEU A 46 -23.94 0.30 7.85
N SER A 47 -25.07 -0.38 8.05
CA SER A 47 -25.19 -1.43 9.07
C SER A 47 -24.70 -2.75 8.49
N LEU A 48 -23.89 -3.48 9.25
CA LEU A 48 -23.33 -4.76 8.83
C LEU A 48 -23.97 -5.89 9.63
N SER A 49 -24.59 -6.82 8.92
CA SER A 49 -24.97 -8.11 9.46
C SER A 49 -23.73 -8.99 9.72
N GLY A 50 -23.90 -10.14 10.37
CA GLY A 50 -22.81 -11.09 10.61
C GLY A 50 -22.11 -11.56 9.33
N SER A 51 -22.89 -11.99 8.33
CA SER A 51 -22.36 -12.47 7.04
C SER A 51 -21.70 -11.35 6.24
N VAL A 52 -22.28 -10.14 6.27
CA VAL A 52 -21.69 -8.95 5.64
C VAL A 52 -20.34 -8.61 6.28
N ALA A 53 -20.25 -8.61 7.62
CA ALA A 53 -19.02 -8.33 8.34
C ALA A 53 -17.92 -9.36 8.03
N VAL A 54 -18.24 -10.65 8.04
CA VAL A 54 -17.29 -11.72 7.68
C VAL A 54 -16.81 -11.56 6.23
N SER A 55 -17.73 -11.29 5.31
CA SER A 55 -17.40 -11.10 3.89
C SER A 55 -16.50 -9.88 3.69
N LEU A 56 -16.77 -8.77 4.37
CA LEU A 56 -15.95 -7.57 4.32
C LEU A 56 -14.53 -7.84 4.87
N ILE A 57 -14.42 -8.54 6.00
CA ILE A 57 -13.13 -8.94 6.57
C ILE A 57 -12.34 -9.79 5.58
N MET A 58 -12.98 -10.76 4.93
CA MET A 58 -12.34 -11.59 3.92
C MET A 58 -11.88 -10.77 2.71
N ALA A 59 -12.74 -9.88 2.19
CA ALA A 59 -12.40 -9.02 1.05
C ALA A 59 -11.20 -8.10 1.35
N LEU A 60 -11.14 -7.55 2.56
CA LEU A 60 -10.01 -6.71 2.99
C LEU A 60 -8.72 -7.50 3.19
N ARG A 61 -8.80 -8.74 3.69
CA ARG A 61 -7.64 -9.62 3.89
C ARG A 61 -7.08 -10.17 2.57
N GLU A 62 -7.95 -10.42 1.60
CA GLU A 62 -7.58 -10.92 0.27
C GLU A 62 -7.26 -9.78 -0.71
N TYR A 63 -7.33 -8.52 -0.27
CA TYR A 63 -6.94 -7.41 -1.13
C TYR A 63 -5.45 -7.48 -1.45
N HIS A 64 -5.14 -7.58 -2.74
CA HIS A 64 -3.80 -7.42 -3.29
C HIS A 64 -3.75 -6.13 -4.08
N ASP A 65 -2.70 -5.31 -3.88
CA ASP A 65 -2.53 -4.10 -4.67
C ASP A 65 -2.31 -4.49 -6.15
N PRO A 66 -3.08 -3.95 -7.11
CA PRO A 66 -2.88 -4.23 -8.52
C PRO A 66 -1.47 -3.88 -9.03
N ARG A 67 -0.75 -3.00 -8.34
CA ARG A 67 0.65 -2.67 -8.66
C ARG A 67 1.63 -3.76 -8.21
N ASP A 68 1.24 -4.61 -7.27
CA ASP A 68 2.08 -5.69 -6.74
C ASP A 68 1.94 -6.98 -7.59
N ASN A 69 0.82 -7.16 -8.30
CA ASN A 69 0.56 -8.34 -9.16
C ASN A 69 0.20 -7.96 -10.62
N GLY A 70 0.63 -6.79 -11.09
CA GLY A 70 0.22 -6.20 -12.37
C GLY A 70 1.31 -6.11 -13.43
N ARG A 71 1.21 -5.06 -14.26
CA ARG A 71 2.26 -4.70 -15.22
C ARG A 71 3.33 -3.89 -14.51
N CYS A 72 4.59 -4.15 -14.83
CA CYS A 72 5.70 -3.32 -14.37
C CYS A 72 5.54 -1.90 -14.92
N GLU A 73 5.55 -0.88 -14.05
CA GLU A 73 5.40 0.52 -14.47
C GLU A 73 6.62 1.03 -15.26
N HIS A 74 7.76 0.35 -15.14
CA HIS A 74 8.99 0.73 -15.84
C HIS A 74 9.12 0.16 -17.25
N CYS A 75 8.72 -1.10 -17.47
CA CYS A 75 8.92 -1.78 -18.76
C CYS A 75 7.64 -2.34 -19.39
N GLY A 76 6.49 -2.27 -18.71
CA GLY A 76 5.22 -2.84 -19.18
C GLY A 76 5.14 -4.38 -19.11
N GLY A 77 6.17 -5.05 -18.60
CA GLY A 77 6.24 -6.51 -18.42
C GLY A 77 5.16 -7.05 -17.48
N ARG A 78 4.71 -8.29 -17.68
CA ARG A 78 3.51 -8.86 -17.00
C ARG A 78 3.81 -9.69 -15.75
N ARG A 79 5.06 -9.71 -15.26
CA ARG A 79 5.49 -10.58 -14.17
C ARG A 79 6.18 -9.78 -13.07
N LEU A 80 5.35 -9.33 -12.13
CA LEU A 80 5.80 -9.07 -10.77
C LEU A 80 5.56 -10.36 -9.99
N ASP A 81 6.62 -10.92 -9.44
CA ASP A 81 6.50 -12.02 -8.50
C ASP A 81 6.34 -11.47 -7.07
N SER A 82 6.09 -12.35 -6.11
CA SER A 82 5.91 -11.99 -4.70
C SER A 82 7.11 -11.28 -4.05
N ASN A 83 8.24 -11.18 -4.74
CA ASN A 83 9.41 -10.44 -4.26
C ASN A 83 9.40 -8.97 -4.69
N LEU A 84 8.31 -8.49 -5.31
CA LEU A 84 8.13 -7.09 -5.75
C LEU A 84 9.16 -6.67 -6.82
N MET A 85 9.76 -7.66 -7.48
CA MET A 85 10.76 -7.46 -8.53
C MET A 85 10.15 -7.81 -9.88
N CYS A 86 10.36 -6.94 -10.86
CA CYS A 86 9.99 -7.27 -12.23
C CYS A 86 10.98 -8.31 -12.78
N ALA A 87 10.49 -9.46 -13.22
CA ALA A 87 11.33 -10.50 -13.82
C ALA A 87 12.06 -10.02 -15.09
N ASP A 88 11.46 -9.07 -15.83
CA ASP A 88 11.98 -8.60 -17.12
C ASP A 88 13.06 -7.51 -16.96
N CYS A 89 12.81 -6.48 -16.13
CA CYS A 89 13.73 -5.35 -15.99
C CYS A 89 14.53 -5.35 -14.68
N GLN A 90 14.28 -6.32 -13.79
CA GLN A 90 14.95 -6.47 -12.48
C GLN A 90 14.89 -5.21 -11.61
N ARG A 91 13.86 -4.38 -11.82
CA ARG A 91 13.58 -3.21 -10.98
C ARG A 91 12.51 -3.55 -9.94
N PRO A 92 12.63 -3.02 -8.71
CA PRO A 92 11.54 -3.02 -7.76
C PRO A 92 10.33 -2.30 -8.37
N ASN A 93 9.13 -2.85 -8.19
CA ASN A 93 7.88 -2.20 -8.59
C ASN A 93 6.80 -2.54 -7.55
N GLY A 94 5.63 -1.91 -7.66
CA GLY A 94 4.64 -1.96 -6.59
C GLY A 94 4.94 -0.96 -5.48
N VAL A 95 3.97 -0.73 -4.59
CA VAL A 95 4.05 0.31 -3.55
C VAL A 95 5.27 0.11 -2.66
N PHE A 96 5.50 -1.15 -2.32
CA PHE A 96 6.56 -1.52 -1.39
C PHE A 96 7.93 -1.48 -2.07
N GLY A 97 8.02 -1.85 -3.35
CA GLY A 97 9.24 -1.67 -4.16
C GLY A 97 9.62 -0.19 -4.31
N GLN A 98 8.63 0.67 -4.55
CA GLN A 98 8.82 2.12 -4.63
C GLN A 98 9.29 2.69 -3.28
N LEU A 99 8.70 2.26 -2.17
CA LEU A 99 9.11 2.65 -0.82
C LEU A 99 10.56 2.24 -0.51
N ILE A 100 10.97 1.02 -0.91
CA ILE A 100 12.34 0.54 -0.76
C ILE A 100 13.31 1.40 -1.56
N MET A 101 13.01 1.70 -2.83
CA MET A 101 13.85 2.55 -3.68
C MET A 101 14.02 3.95 -3.10
N GLU A 102 12.93 4.59 -2.68
CA GLU A 102 12.98 5.90 -2.04
C GLU A 102 13.82 5.89 -0.76
N ARG A 103 13.71 4.83 0.04
CA ARG A 103 14.48 4.70 1.29
C ARG A 103 15.95 4.43 1.02
N ALA A 104 16.28 3.61 0.03
CA ALA A 104 17.64 3.35 -0.40
C ALA A 104 18.31 4.62 -0.98
N ALA A 105 17.60 5.37 -1.84
CA ALA A 105 18.10 6.63 -2.40
C ALA A 105 18.43 7.66 -1.29
N ARG A 106 17.63 7.72 -0.23
CA ARG A 106 17.90 8.58 0.94
C ARG A 106 19.16 8.18 1.71
N HIS A 107 19.57 6.92 1.70
CA HIS A 107 20.77 6.43 2.41
C HIS A 107 22.00 6.31 1.49
N ALA A 108 21.81 6.30 0.17
CA ALA A 108 22.88 6.27 -0.82
C ALA A 108 23.42 7.68 -1.17
N ALA A 109 22.74 8.74 -0.72
CA ALA A 109 23.29 10.08 -0.77
C ALA A 109 24.54 10.10 0.13
N PRO A 110 25.72 10.47 -0.40
CA PRO A 110 26.94 10.50 0.40
C PRO A 110 26.75 11.48 1.57
N ASP A 111 27.07 10.99 2.77
CA ASP A 111 27.13 11.82 3.97
C ASP A 111 28.22 12.89 3.73
N PRO A 112 27.91 14.20 3.78
CA PRO A 112 28.90 15.26 3.55
C PRO A 112 30.03 15.26 4.58
N ASP A 113 29.95 14.42 5.61
CA ASP A 113 30.92 14.33 6.71
C ASP A 113 32.00 13.25 6.51
N THR A 114 32.01 12.54 5.36
CA THR A 114 32.97 11.46 5.11
C THR A 114 34.37 11.93 4.65
N ASP A 115 34.58 13.24 4.46
CA ASP A 115 35.89 13.79 4.07
C ASP A 115 36.84 14.04 5.27
N LEU A 116 36.37 13.93 6.52
CA LEU A 116 37.20 14.14 7.71
C LEU A 116 38.14 12.97 8.07
N VAL A 117 37.96 11.79 7.47
CA VAL A 117 38.76 10.59 7.83
C VAL A 117 40.07 10.48 7.03
N LYS A 118 40.29 11.29 5.99
CA LYS A 118 41.53 11.27 5.20
C LYS A 118 42.69 12.05 5.82
N ASP A 119 42.43 13.01 6.70
CA ASP A 119 43.48 13.85 7.30
C ASP A 119 44.17 13.20 8.52
N LEU A 120 43.61 12.14 9.11
CA LEU A 120 44.20 11.44 10.26
C LEU A 120 45.29 10.41 9.90
N THR A 121 45.49 10.10 8.62
CA THR A 121 46.53 9.16 8.16
C THR A 121 47.84 9.82 7.73
N ALA A 122 47.94 11.15 7.76
CA ALA A 122 49.21 11.84 7.56
C ALA A 122 50.08 11.73 8.82
N ALA A 123 50.95 10.72 8.85
CA ALA A 123 51.92 10.53 9.94
C ALA A 123 52.89 11.73 10.02
N PRO A 124 53.25 12.20 11.24
CA PRO A 124 54.25 13.26 11.37
C PRO A 124 55.65 12.73 11.03
N GLU A 125 56.34 13.42 10.12
CA GLU A 125 57.76 13.18 9.81
C GLU A 125 58.61 13.44 11.07
N ARG A 126 59.42 12.45 11.47
CA ARG A 126 60.38 12.58 12.58
C ARG A 126 61.54 13.50 12.17
N PRO A 127 61.97 14.45 13.02
CA PRO A 127 63.13 15.28 12.71
C PRO A 127 64.42 14.46 12.74
N ALA A 128 65.29 14.73 11.76
CA ALA A 128 66.62 14.15 11.62
C ALA A 128 67.54 14.62 12.76
N GLY A 129 68.24 13.66 13.36
CA GLY A 129 69.45 13.89 14.15
C GLY A 129 70.68 13.58 13.29
#